data_AF-A0A924NB50-F1
#
_entry.id   AF-A0A924NB50-F1
#
_cell.length_a   1.000
_cell.length_b   1.000
_cell.length_c   1.000
_cell.angle_alpha   90.00
_cell.angle_beta   90.00
_cell.angle_gamma   90.00
#
_symmetry.space_group_name_H-M   'P 1'
#
loop_
_entity.id
_entity.type
_entity.pdbx_description
1 polymer ?
#
loop_
_entity_poly.entity_id
_entity_poly.type
_entity_poly.pdbx_seq_one_letter_code
_entity_poly.pdbx_strand_id
1 'polypeptide(L)'
;MDDALWLKHRTAVAPGKGSLMIRFFTGAVLALLLVPSAGTAQDLDVATLYRSSALDSTMRLHVATFDAVDQGPTYNSENCQLAAQLFQDQPGITVRFWCEPGRYRASWK
;
A
#
# COMPACT_ATOMS: atom_id res chain seq x y z
N MET A 1 -3.96 -60.04 1.79
CA MET A 1 -4.61 -60.91 0.79
C MET A 1 -3.98 -60.54 -0.52
N ASP A 2 -2.83 -61.16 -0.66
CA ASP A 2 -1.72 -60.88 -1.53
C ASP A 2 -1.97 -61.49 -2.92
N ASP A 3 -0.92 -61.43 -3.73
CA ASP A 3 -0.68 -62.29 -4.90
C ASP A 3 -1.11 -61.77 -6.29
N ALA A 4 -0.18 -61.05 -6.92
CA ALA A 4 0.16 -61.27 -8.32
C ALA A 4 1.69 -61.03 -8.50
N LEU A 5 2.50 -62.10 -8.43
CA LEU A 5 3.02 -62.83 -9.60
C LEU A 5 3.63 -61.88 -10.65
N TRP A 6 4.93 -61.58 -10.53
CA TRP A 6 6.03 -62.34 -11.15
C TRP A 6 5.85 -62.59 -12.67
N LEU A 7 6.47 -61.73 -13.49
CA LEU A 7 7.54 -62.07 -14.43
C LEU A 7 7.77 -60.85 -15.33
N LYS A 8 8.99 -60.35 -15.40
CA LYS A 8 9.70 -60.19 -16.68
C LYS A 8 11.13 -59.71 -16.45
N HIS A 9 12.04 -60.62 -16.77
CA HIS A 9 13.37 -60.41 -17.34
C HIS A 9 14.39 -59.59 -16.53
N ARG A 10 15.23 -60.33 -15.80
CA ARG A 10 16.63 -59.97 -15.63
C ARG A 10 17.38 -60.29 -16.93
N THR A 11 18.10 -59.31 -17.44
CA THR A 11 19.32 -59.52 -18.24
C THR A 11 20.47 -58.74 -17.60
N ALA A 12 21.66 -59.29 -17.77
CA ALA A 12 22.83 -59.16 -16.92
C ALA A 12 23.77 -57.98 -17.25
N VAL A 13 24.43 -57.44 -16.20
CA VAL A 13 25.90 -57.21 -16.03
C VAL A 13 26.61 -56.27 -17.06
N ALA A 14 27.38 -55.24 -16.70
CA ALA A 14 28.51 -55.18 -15.77
C ALA A 14 28.90 -53.72 -15.37
N PRO A 15 29.89 -53.53 -14.46
CA PRO A 15 30.10 -52.29 -13.71
C PRO A 15 31.12 -51.33 -14.35
N GLY A 16 30.83 -50.03 -14.32
CA GLY A 16 31.77 -48.96 -14.64
C GLY A 16 32.03 -48.09 -13.42
N LYS A 17 33.21 -48.25 -12.80
CA LYS A 17 33.70 -47.36 -11.75
C LYS A 17 34.02 -45.99 -12.36
N GLY A 18 33.30 -44.97 -11.92
CA GLY A 18 33.58 -43.58 -12.20
C GLY A 18 33.29 -42.73 -10.98
N SER A 19 34.17 -42.81 -9.98
CA SER A 19 34.34 -41.72 -9.03
C SER A 19 34.82 -40.50 -9.82
N LEU A 20 34.24 -39.32 -9.64
CA LEU A 20 34.99 -38.08 -9.36
C LEU A 20 34.12 -36.81 -9.53
N MET A 21 34.13 -36.02 -8.46
CA MET A 21 33.91 -34.57 -8.37
C MET A 21 32.48 -34.02 -8.46
N ILE A 22 31.87 -33.90 -7.28
CA ILE A 22 31.01 -32.77 -6.90
C ILE A 22 31.80 -31.48 -7.17
N ARG A 23 31.43 -30.76 -8.23
CA ARG A 23 31.83 -29.36 -8.39
C ARG A 23 30.84 -28.51 -7.62
N PHE A 24 31.31 -27.97 -6.51
CA PHE A 24 30.62 -26.91 -5.76
C PHE A 24 30.33 -25.75 -6.71
N PHE A 25 29.06 -25.60 -7.11
CA PHE A 25 28.59 -24.32 -7.65
C PHE A 25 28.58 -23.35 -6.48
N THR A 26 29.68 -22.62 -6.30
CA THR A 26 29.77 -21.47 -5.40
C THR A 26 28.75 -20.43 -5.85
N GLY A 27 27.59 -20.43 -5.20
CA GLY A 27 26.52 -19.48 -5.42
C GLY A 27 26.94 -18.08 -4.99
N ALA A 28 26.91 -17.14 -5.92
CA ALA A 28 26.86 -15.72 -5.61
C ALA A 28 25.38 -15.37 -5.34
N VAL A 29 24.95 -15.47 -4.08
CA VAL A 29 23.65 -14.96 -3.64
C VAL A 29 23.78 -13.43 -3.58
N LEU A 30 23.26 -12.74 -4.60
CA LEU A 30 23.13 -11.28 -4.60
C LEU A 30 22.07 -10.90 -3.56
N ALA A 31 22.54 -10.54 -2.36
CA ALA A 31 21.69 -10.06 -1.28
C ALA A 31 21.05 -8.72 -1.69
N LEU A 32 19.78 -8.77 -2.10
CA LEU A 32 18.96 -7.62 -2.39
C LEU A 32 18.70 -6.88 -1.07
N LEU A 33 19.44 -5.80 -0.82
CA LEU A 33 19.25 -4.93 0.34
C LEU A 33 17.89 -4.26 0.23
N LEU A 34 16.87 -4.81 0.90
CA LEU A 34 15.62 -4.12 1.18
C LEU A 34 15.94 -2.96 2.12
N VAL A 35 16.09 -1.76 1.57
CA VAL A 35 16.10 -0.51 2.34
C VAL A 35 14.65 -0.20 2.70
N PRO A 36 14.23 -0.28 3.99
CA PRO A 36 12.91 0.19 4.37
C PRO A 36 12.91 1.72 4.25
N SER A 37 12.21 2.25 3.25
CA SER A 37 11.85 3.65 3.19
C SER A 37 10.86 3.93 4.33
N ALA A 38 11.34 4.53 5.41
CA ALA A 38 10.50 5.09 6.47
C ALA A 38 9.68 6.24 5.86
N GLY A 39 8.50 5.92 5.33
CA GLY A 39 7.50 6.92 5.00
C GLY A 39 7.14 7.67 6.27
N THR A 40 7.31 9.00 6.26
CA THR A 40 7.00 9.85 7.40
C THR A 40 5.50 9.76 7.70
N ALA A 41 5.13 8.98 8.70
CA ALA A 41 3.74 8.75 9.12
C ALA A 41 2.99 10.03 9.55
N GLN A 42 3.70 11.15 9.74
CA GLN A 42 3.13 12.40 10.24
C GLN A 42 2.21 13.12 9.25
N ASP A 43 2.39 12.94 7.93
CA ASP A 43 1.54 13.61 6.93
C ASP A 43 0.25 12.82 6.64
N LEU A 44 0.15 11.57 7.14
CA LEU A 44 -1.03 10.72 6.94
C LEU A 44 -2.18 11.04 7.88
N ASP A 45 -1.89 11.62 9.05
CA ASP A 45 -2.91 12.03 10.04
C ASP A 45 -3.31 13.50 9.89
N VAL A 46 -2.88 14.20 8.83
CA VAL A 46 -3.40 15.53 8.50
C VAL A 46 -4.54 15.36 7.50
N ALA A 47 -5.63 16.10 7.68
CA ALA A 47 -6.74 16.12 6.73
C ALA A 47 -7.04 17.56 6.29
N THR A 48 -7.30 17.76 5.01
CA THR A 48 -7.66 19.07 4.45
C THR A 48 -9.08 19.05 3.91
N LEU A 49 -9.90 20.00 4.36
CA LEU A 49 -11.26 20.22 3.85
C LEU A 49 -11.23 21.18 2.67
N TYR A 50 -11.87 20.75 1.60
CA TYR A 50 -12.08 21.52 0.39
C TYR A 50 -13.57 21.74 0.11
N ARG A 51 -13.84 22.75 -0.70
CA ARG A 51 -15.13 22.92 -1.39
C ARG A 51 -14.95 23.20 -2.87
N SER A 52 -16.02 23.02 -3.65
CA SER A 52 -16.06 23.47 -5.05
C SER A 52 -16.36 24.97 -5.12
N SER A 53 -16.02 25.62 -6.24
CA SER A 53 -16.55 26.96 -6.52
C SER A 53 -18.01 26.89 -6.95
N ALA A 54 -18.80 27.91 -6.60
CA ALA A 54 -20.17 28.05 -7.09
C ALA A 54 -20.23 28.46 -8.57
N LEU A 55 -19.14 29.02 -9.09
CA LEU A 55 -19.02 29.47 -10.49
C LEU A 55 -18.37 28.39 -11.39
N ASP A 56 -17.57 27.51 -10.80
CA ASP A 56 -16.87 26.42 -11.50
C ASP A 56 -16.72 25.22 -10.56
N SER A 57 -17.48 24.16 -10.80
CA SER A 57 -17.48 22.97 -9.96
C SER A 57 -16.17 22.19 -10.00
N THR A 58 -15.30 22.45 -10.98
CA THR A 58 -13.97 21.82 -11.11
C THR A 58 -12.92 22.52 -10.25
N MET A 59 -13.14 23.78 -9.87
CA MET A 59 -12.23 24.50 -9.00
C MET A 59 -12.29 23.97 -7.57
N ARG A 60 -11.12 23.71 -7.00
CA ARG A 60 -10.95 23.29 -5.61
C ARG A 60 -10.51 24.47 -4.75
N LEU A 61 -11.35 24.82 -3.77
CA LEU A 61 -11.11 25.91 -2.82
C LEU A 61 -10.79 25.33 -1.45
N HIS A 62 -9.67 25.74 -0.86
CA HIS A 62 -9.30 25.38 0.52
C HIS A 62 -10.26 26.03 1.51
N VAL A 63 -10.69 25.26 2.52
CA VAL A 63 -11.56 25.74 3.61
C VAL A 63 -10.82 25.67 4.93
N ALA A 64 -10.27 24.50 5.28
CA ALA A 64 -9.60 24.27 6.55
C ALA A 64 -8.61 23.10 6.47
N THR A 65 -7.67 23.06 7.40
CA THR A 65 -6.75 21.93 7.62
C THR A 65 -6.89 21.48 9.07
N PHE A 66 -7.01 20.17 9.28
CA PHE A 66 -7.14 19.49 10.56
C PHE A 66 -5.81 18.78 10.83
N ASP A 67 -5.06 19.28 11.81
CA ASP A 67 -3.69 18.83 12.13
C ASP A 67 -3.44 18.79 13.65
N ALA A 68 -4.44 18.36 14.42
CA ALA A 68 -4.29 18.18 15.86
C ALA A 68 -3.20 17.14 16.17
N VAL A 69 -2.32 17.47 17.12
CA VAL A 69 -1.25 16.59 17.60
C VAL A 69 -1.72 15.75 18.79
N ASP A 70 -1.04 14.62 19.03
CA ASP A 70 -1.27 13.69 20.15
C ASP A 70 -2.69 13.10 20.21
N GLN A 71 -3.34 12.92 19.05
CA GLN A 71 -4.65 12.29 18.91
C GLN A 71 -4.55 10.87 18.31
N GLY A 72 -5.68 10.16 18.31
CA GLY A 72 -5.80 8.88 17.61
C GLY A 72 -5.68 9.05 16.08
N PRO A 73 -5.28 7.99 15.35
CA PRO A 73 -4.87 8.05 13.93
C PRO A 73 -5.98 8.42 12.93
N THR A 74 -7.21 8.61 13.39
CA THR A 74 -8.36 8.99 12.57
C THR A 74 -8.95 10.32 12.97
N TYR A 75 -8.52 10.93 14.08
CA TYR A 75 -9.16 12.08 14.68
C TYR A 75 -9.32 13.24 13.70
N ASN A 76 -8.25 13.59 12.98
CA ASN A 76 -8.29 14.69 12.02
C ASN A 76 -9.16 14.35 10.81
N SER A 77 -9.10 13.12 10.31
CA SER A 77 -9.95 12.67 9.19
C SER A 77 -11.44 12.64 9.56
N GLU A 78 -11.80 12.16 10.75
CA GLU A 78 -13.17 12.10 11.24
C GLU A 78 -13.75 13.50 11.46
N ASN A 79 -12.98 14.39 12.10
CA ASN A 79 -13.41 15.78 12.29
C ASN A 79 -13.54 16.52 10.94
N CYS A 80 -12.65 16.25 9.99
CA CYS A 80 -12.78 16.80 8.65
C CYS A 80 -14.10 16.35 8.00
N GLN A 81 -14.41 15.06 8.03
CA GLN A 81 -15.65 14.53 7.43
C GLN A 81 -16.90 15.06 8.12
N LEU A 82 -16.87 15.15 9.45
CA LEU A 82 -17.96 15.75 10.21
C LEU A 82 -18.19 17.21 9.79
N ALA A 83 -17.13 18.01 9.66
CA ALA A 83 -17.22 19.39 9.20
C ALA A 83 -17.75 19.47 7.74
N ALA A 84 -17.29 18.59 6.84
CA ALA A 84 -17.77 18.52 5.48
C ALA A 84 -19.29 18.29 5.43
N GLN A 85 -19.78 17.33 6.22
CA GLN A 85 -21.20 17.01 6.32
C GLN A 85 -22.01 18.19 6.89
N LEU A 86 -21.54 18.78 7.99
CA LEU A 86 -22.20 19.92 8.63
C LEU A 86 -22.33 21.11 7.67
N PHE A 87 -21.32 21.38 6.85
CA PHE A 87 -21.41 22.42 5.83
C PHE A 87 -22.31 22.04 4.66
N GLN A 88 -22.29 20.77 4.24
CA GLN A 88 -23.12 20.28 3.15
C GLN A 88 -24.62 20.37 3.49
N ASP A 89 -24.98 20.15 4.75
CA ASP A 89 -26.37 20.10 5.23
C ASP A 89 -26.99 21.48 5.50
N GLN A 90 -26.25 22.57 5.31
CA GLN A 90 -26.81 23.91 5.50
C GLN A 90 -27.83 24.24 4.37
N PRO A 91 -28.96 24.89 4.70
CA PRO A 91 -29.95 25.28 3.68
C PRO A 91 -29.35 26.16 2.59
N GLY A 92 -29.63 25.81 1.33
CA GLY A 92 -29.20 26.60 0.17
C GLY A 92 -27.77 26.35 -0.32
N ILE A 93 -27.05 25.39 0.28
CA ILE A 93 -25.73 24.99 -0.21
C ILE A 93 -25.85 24.15 -1.48
N THR A 94 -25.17 24.61 -2.55
CA THR A 94 -25.12 23.94 -3.86
C THR A 94 -23.71 23.49 -4.25
N VAL A 95 -22.70 23.84 -3.44
CA VAL A 95 -21.31 23.43 -3.63
C VAL A 95 -21.05 22.09 -2.91
N ARG A 96 -20.05 21.35 -3.39
CA ARG A 96 -19.60 20.11 -2.76
C ARG A 96 -18.55 20.40 -1.71
N PHE A 97 -18.61 19.71 -0.56
CA PHE A 97 -17.54 19.64 0.43
C PHE A 97 -16.90 18.25 0.45
N TRP A 98 -15.58 18.17 0.66
CA TRP A 98 -14.88 16.89 0.79
C TRP A 98 -13.52 17.03 1.49
N CYS A 99 -13.04 15.92 2.03
CA CYS A 99 -11.74 15.84 2.68
C CYS A 99 -10.72 15.10 1.81
N GLU A 100 -9.47 15.55 1.88
CA GLU A 100 -8.31 14.84 1.32
C GLU A 100 -7.23 14.70 2.40
N PRO A 101 -6.46 13.60 2.41
CA PRO A 101 -5.33 13.45 3.30
C PRO A 101 -4.20 14.42 2.94
N GLY A 102 -3.46 14.85 3.94
CA GLY A 102 -2.29 15.73 3.83
C GLY A 102 -2.60 17.21 4.02
N ARG A 103 -1.53 17.99 4.21
CA ARG A 103 -1.59 19.44 4.43
C ARG A 103 -1.82 20.23 3.14
N TYR A 104 -2.67 21.25 3.19
CA TYR A 104 -2.81 22.23 2.11
C TYR A 104 -1.47 22.90 1.75
N ARG A 105 -1.19 23.04 0.45
CA ARG A 105 -0.03 23.76 -0.08
C ARG A 105 -0.51 24.88 -0.99
N ALA A 106 -0.24 26.12 -0.58
CA ALA A 106 -0.52 27.26 -1.43
C ALA A 106 0.53 27.36 -2.54
N SER A 107 0.10 27.31 -3.79
CA SER A 107 0.96 27.58 -4.95
C SER A 107 0.70 28.99 -5.45
N TRP A 108 1.15 29.99 -4.70
CA TRP A 108 1.20 31.35 -5.22
C TRP A 108 2.43 31.46 -6.13
N LYS A 109 2.22 31.78 -7.41
CA LYS A 109 3.24 32.25 -8.34
C LYS A 109 2.84 33.63 -8.82
#